data_AF-A0A2E8WXA1-F1
#
_entry.id   AF-A0A2E8WXA1-F1
#
_cell.length_a   1.000
_cell.length_b   1.000
_cell.length_c   1.000
_cell.angle_alpha   90.00
_cell.angle_beta   90.00
_cell.angle_gamma   90.00
#
_symmetry.space_group_name_H-M   'P 1'
#
loop_
_entity.id
_entity.type
_entity.pdbx_description
1 polymer ?
#
loop_
_entity_poly.entity_id
_entity_poly.type
_entity_poly.pdbx_seq_one_letter_code
_entity_poly.pdbx_strand_id
1 'polypeptide(L)'
;MTPQENLKTMGTWPVFLTAISTILGAILFLRFGYAVAHVGLVSTLMIVFVGHLVTVPTALAVAEIATNQKVEGGGAYYMIS
;
A
#
# COMPACT_ATOMS: atom_id res chain seq x y z
N MET A 1 -11.23 -32.34 23.84
CA MET A 1 -11.25 -30.86 23.89
C MET A 1 -9.80 -30.40 23.83
N THR A 2 -9.25 -30.20 22.63
CA THR A 2 -7.90 -29.64 22.49
C THR A 2 -7.93 -28.16 22.87
N PRO A 3 -6.89 -27.61 23.51
CA PRO A 3 -6.86 -26.19 23.86
C PRO A 3 -6.91 -25.37 22.57
N GLN A 4 -7.85 -24.42 22.49
CA GLN A 4 -7.88 -23.40 21.45
C GLN A 4 -6.63 -22.51 21.61
N GLU A 5 -5.62 -22.74 20.79
CA GLU A 5 -4.47 -21.86 20.67
C GLU A 5 -4.99 -20.47 20.28
N ASN A 6 -4.68 -19.44 21.07
CA ASN A 6 -5.07 -18.06 20.77
C ASN A 6 -4.37 -17.63 19.47
N LEU A 7 -5.01 -17.87 18.32
CA LEU A 7 -4.61 -17.31 17.03
C LEU A 7 -4.66 -15.79 17.17
N LYS A 8 -3.50 -15.19 17.42
CA LYS A 8 -3.33 -13.73 17.48
C LYS A 8 -3.65 -13.18 16.10
N THR A 9 -4.91 -12.79 15.89
CA THR A 9 -5.34 -12.09 14.69
C THR A 9 -4.59 -10.76 14.63
N MET A 10 -3.84 -10.55 13.55
CA MET A 10 -3.25 -9.23 13.27
C MET A 10 -4.38 -8.28 12.92
N GLY A 11 -4.54 -7.20 13.69
CA GLY A 11 -5.48 -6.14 13.35
C GLY A 11 -5.06 -5.33 12.13
N THR A 12 -5.81 -4.28 11.81
CA THR A 12 -5.52 -3.38 10.67
C THR A 12 -4.19 -2.63 10.83
N TRP A 13 -3.76 -2.37 12.07
CA TRP A 13 -2.60 -1.53 12.36
C TRP A 13 -1.27 -2.07 11.82
N PRO A 14 -0.90 -3.35 12.05
CA PRO A 14 0.24 -3.97 11.38
C PRO A 14 0.23 -3.84 9.85
N VAL A 15 -0.93 -3.99 9.20
CA VAL A 15 -1.06 -3.91 7.74
C VAL A 15 -0.84 -2.47 7.23
N PHE A 16 -1.38 -1.49 7.95
CA PHE A 16 -1.16 -0.08 7.64
C PHE A 16 0.31 0.32 7.80
N LEU A 17 0.95 -0.09 8.90
CA LEU A 17 2.36 0.21 9.15
C LEU A 17 3.30 -0.41 8.13
N THR A 18 3.04 -1.66 7.71
CA THR A 18 3.84 -2.29 6.66
C THR A 18 3.64 -1.58 5.32
N ALA A 19 2.40 -1.24 4.96
CA ALA A 19 2.10 -0.54 3.72
C ALA A 19 2.74 0.86 3.66
N ILE A 20 2.70 1.65 4.74
CA ILE A 20 3.32 2.98 4.71
C ILE A 20 4.85 2.89 4.65
N SER A 21 5.45 1.87 5.29
CA SER A 21 6.90 1.63 5.28
C SER A 21 7.40 1.26 3.87
N THR A 22 6.62 0.50 3.10
CA THR A 22 7.00 0.13 1.73
C THR A 22 6.85 1.29 0.73
N ILE A 23 5.89 2.20 0.95
CA ILE A 23 5.67 3.37 0.09
C ILE A 23 6.72 4.47 0.34
N LEU A 24 7.04 4.75 1.61
CA LEU A 24 8.00 5.80 1.99
C LEU A 24 9.45 5.32 1.79
N GLY A 25 9.87 5.25 0.52
CA GLY A 25 11.19 4.76 0.13
C GLY A 25 12.20 5.83 -0.32
N ALA A 26 13.24 5.39 -1.02
CA ALA A 26 14.34 6.23 -1.49
C ALA A 26 13.90 7.43 -2.36
N ILE A 27 12.80 7.31 -3.10
CA ILE A 27 12.28 8.39 -3.95
C ILE A 27 11.90 9.62 -3.12
N LEU A 28 11.30 9.42 -1.94
CA LEU A 28 10.90 10.53 -1.07
C LEU A 28 12.11 11.33 -0.56
N PHE A 29 13.20 10.65 -0.21
CA PHE A 29 14.37 11.30 0.40
C PHE A 29 15.39 11.79 -0.64
N LEU A 30 15.60 11.05 -1.72
CA LEU A 30 16.64 11.35 -2.71
C LEU A 30 16.11 12.08 -3.94
N ARG A 31 14.84 11.86 -4.31
CA ARG A 31 14.31 12.33 -5.59
C ARG A 31 13.29 13.45 -5.47
N PHE A 32 12.56 13.53 -4.36
CA PHE A 32 11.57 14.58 -4.14
C PHE A 32 12.21 15.98 -4.17
N GLY A 33 13.26 16.20 -3.37
CA GLY A 33 13.97 17.50 -3.34
C GLY A 33 14.59 17.86 -4.69
N TYR A 34 15.18 16.88 -5.39
CA TYR A 34 15.70 17.05 -6.75
C TYR A 34 14.61 17.48 -7.73
N ALA A 35 13.43 16.86 -7.69
CA ALA A 35 12.30 17.22 -8.54
C ALA A 35 11.81 18.64 -8.25
N VAL A 36 11.63 18.99 -6.97
CA VAL A 36 11.22 20.35 -6.57
C VAL A 36 12.21 21.40 -7.08
N ALA A 37 13.51 21.13 -7.04
CA ALA A 37 14.53 22.05 -7.53
C ALA A 37 14.52 22.22 -9.07
N HIS A 38 14.25 21.17 -9.83
CA HIS A 38 14.30 21.20 -11.29
C HIS A 38 13.01 21.68 -11.97
N VAL A 39 11.86 21.19 -11.52
CA VAL A 39 10.56 21.51 -12.15
C VAL A 39 9.73 22.47 -11.30
N GLY A 40 10.09 22.70 -10.03
CA GLY A 40 9.35 23.57 -9.11
C GLY A 40 8.40 22.81 -8.19
N LEU A 41 7.89 23.49 -7.15
CA LEU A 41 7.00 22.90 -6.15
C LEU A 41 5.64 22.51 -6.75
N VAL A 42 4.99 23.43 -7.47
CA VAL A 42 3.64 23.23 -8.02
C VAL A 42 3.60 22.06 -9.01
N SER A 43 4.56 21.99 -9.92
CA SER A 43 4.67 20.91 -10.89
C SER A 43 5.00 19.57 -10.21
N THR A 44 5.86 19.56 -9.19
CA THR A 44 6.16 18.35 -8.42
C THR A 44 4.90 17.83 -7.71
N LEU A 45 4.08 18.72 -7.14
CA LEU A 45 2.79 18.34 -6.55
C LEU A 45 1.81 17.81 -7.60
N MET A 46 1.78 18.39 -8.81
CA MET A 46 0.98 17.86 -9.91
C MET A 46 1.41 16.44 -10.32
N ILE A 47 2.73 16.15 -10.35
CA ILE A 47 3.25 14.81 -10.62
C ILE A 47 2.75 13.82 -9.56
N VAL A 48 2.81 14.20 -8.27
CA VAL A 48 2.30 13.36 -7.17
C VAL A 48 0.79 13.15 -7.29
N PHE A 49 0.04 14.17 -7.67
CA PHE A 49 -1.40 14.08 -7.87
C PHE A 49 -1.76 13.10 -9.00
N VAL A 50 -1.09 13.19 -10.15
CA VAL A 50 -1.26 12.24 -11.26
C VAL A 50 -0.92 10.81 -10.82
N GLY A 51 0.13 10.64 -10.02
CA GLY A 51 0.46 9.33 -9.42
C GLY A 51 -0.69 8.76 -8.59
N HIS A 52 -1.37 9.60 -7.79
CA HIS A 52 -2.52 9.19 -6.99
C HIS A 52 -3.75 8.82 -7.83
N LEU A 53 -3.92 9.43 -9.01
CA LEU A 53 -4.98 9.02 -9.95
C LEU A 53 -4.82 7.58 -10.43
N VAL A 54 -3.62 7.02 -10.37
CA VAL A 54 -3.36 5.61 -10.71
C VAL A 54 -3.42 4.72 -9.46
N THR A 55 -2.80 5.13 -8.36
CA THR A 55 -2.67 4.27 -7.16
C THR A 55 -3.98 4.11 -6.41
N VAL A 56 -4.83 5.14 -6.32
CA VAL A 56 -6.11 5.06 -5.59
C VAL A 56 -7.08 4.07 -6.23
N PRO A 57 -7.39 4.14 -7.55
CA PRO A 57 -8.24 3.12 -8.18
C PRO A 57 -7.66 1.71 -8.10
N THR A 58 -6.33 1.57 -8.22
CA THR A 58 -5.66 0.27 -8.08
C THR A 58 -5.87 -0.32 -6.68
N ALA A 59 -5.74 0.49 -5.62
CA ALA A 59 -5.98 0.04 -4.26
C ALA A 59 -7.45 -0.36 -4.03
N LEU A 60 -8.41 0.35 -4.63
CA LEU A 60 -9.82 -0.01 -4.59
C LEU A 60 -10.10 -1.35 -5.30
N ALA A 61 -9.48 -1.60 -6.45
CA ALA A 61 -9.59 -2.88 -7.15
C ALA A 61 -9.03 -4.04 -6.29
N VAL A 62 -7.88 -3.84 -5.63
CA VAL A 62 -7.32 -4.84 -4.71
C VAL A 62 -8.25 -5.09 -3.50
N ALA A 63 -8.90 -4.05 -2.99
CA ALA A 63 -9.87 -4.20 -1.90
C ALA A 63 -11.11 -5.02 -2.32
N GLU A 64 -11.58 -4.89 -3.56
CA GLU A 64 -12.66 -5.71 -4.11
C GLU A 64 -12.24 -7.19 -4.19
N ILE A 65 -11.08 -7.48 -4.78
CA ILE A 65 -10.55 -8.86 -4.84
C ILE A 65 -10.41 -9.46 -3.43
N ALA A 66 -9.86 -8.70 -2.49
CA ALA A 66 -9.64 -9.14 -1.12
C ALA A 66 -10.94 -9.39 -0.32
N THR A 67 -12.08 -8.83 -0.75
CA THR A 67 -13.39 -9.01 -0.10
C THR A 67 -14.24 -10.08 -0.78
N ASN A 68 -13.96 -10.40 -2.05
CA ASN A 68 -14.71 -11.39 -2.82
C ASN A 68 -14.17 -12.83 -2.67
N GLN A 69 -12.88 -12.99 -2.35
CA GLN A 69 -12.24 -14.30 -2.16
C GLN A 69 -12.13 -14.65 -0.67
N LYS A 70 -12.43 -15.91 -0.31
CA LYS A 70 -12.18 -16.44 1.04
C LYS A 70 -10.70 -16.79 1.15
N VAL A 71 -9.89 -15.81 1.52
CA VAL A 71 -8.42 -15.94 1.59
C VAL A 71 -8.01 -16.74 2.83
N GLU A 72 -7.75 -18.04 2.66
CA GLU A 72 -7.35 -18.97 3.74
C GLU A 72 -5.84 -18.91 4.08
N GLY A 73 -5.14 -17.87 3.62
CA GLY A 73 -3.70 -17.64 3.82
C GLY A 73 -2.91 -17.75 2.52
N GLY A 74 -1.85 -16.95 2.36
CA GLY A 74 -0.99 -16.98 1.14
C GLY A 74 -0.49 -15.62 0.63
N GLY A 75 -0.88 -14.50 1.27
CA GLY A 75 -0.42 -13.16 0.89
C GLY A 75 -0.96 -12.68 -0.46
N ALA A 76 -0.47 -11.54 -0.95
CA ALA A 76 -1.06 -10.85 -2.11
C ALA A 76 -1.04 -11.67 -3.42
N TYR A 77 0.00 -12.47 -3.67
CA TYR A 77 0.08 -13.29 -4.87
C TYR A 77 -1.02 -14.35 -4.90
N TYR A 78 -1.29 -15.00 -3.76
CA TYR A 78 -2.37 -15.98 -3.63
C TYR A 78 -3.76 -15.35 -3.73
N MET A 79 -3.92 -14.08 -3.31
CA MET A 79 -5.20 -13.38 -3.46
C MET A 79 -5.56 -13.10 -4.92
N ILE A 80 -4.56 -13.02 -5.82
CA ILE A 80 -4.74 -12.62 -7.22
C ILE A 80 -4.81 -13.84 -8.15
N SER A 81 -4.14 -14.94 -7.80
CA SER A 81 -4.09 -16.19 -8.58
C SER A 81 -5.40 -16.98 -8.55
#